data_AF-A0A2T2XB37-F1
#
_entry.id   AF-A0A2T2XB37-F1
#
_cell.length_a   1.000
_cell.length_b   1.000
_cell.length_c   1.000
_cell.angle_alpha   90.00
_cell.angle_beta   90.00
_cell.angle_gamma   90.00
#
_symmetry.space_group_name_H-M   'P 1'
#
loop_
_entity.id
_entity.type
_entity.pdbx_description
1 polymer ?
#
loop_
_entity_poly.entity_id
_entity_poly.type
_entity_poly.pdbx_seq_one_letter_code
_entity_poly.pdbx_strand_id
1 'polypeptide(L)'
;MTNRVIAYNGCKLALSLKGSMGMLTRPNWQYLVVAAILGLIQLILGIASPFHPIFVSYILDFLIIVLAFIAGQHAKLNSGHPGWFASATGAIFGLVAGLAPFFVTITASELMKADPHASRAKVLTALKLENSAVAHSTEWLMSVFAYGILTLIIGSMGGLIMKRTRDHNAI
;
A
#
# COMPACT_ATOMS: atom_id res chain seq x y z
N MET A 1 -32.99 13.36 -50.08
CA MET A 1 -32.91 12.16 -49.20
C MET A 1 -31.54 11.99 -48.51
N THR A 2 -30.58 12.91 -48.71
CA THR A 2 -29.17 12.76 -48.31
C THR A 2 -28.87 13.20 -46.86
N ASN A 3 -29.71 14.03 -46.24
CA ASN A 3 -29.47 14.56 -44.89
C ASN A 3 -29.72 13.57 -43.73
N ARG A 4 -30.48 12.48 -43.94
CA ARG A 4 -30.75 11.51 -42.85
C ARG A 4 -29.61 10.52 -42.63
N VAL A 5 -28.78 10.25 -43.64
CA VAL A 5 -27.69 9.27 -43.56
C VAL A 5 -26.52 9.80 -42.71
N ILE A 6 -26.27 11.12 -42.76
CA ILE A 6 -25.20 11.77 -41.99
C ILE A 6 -25.52 11.74 -40.48
N ALA A 7 -26.79 11.96 -40.11
CA ALA A 7 -27.23 11.93 -38.72
C ALA A 7 -27.13 10.53 -38.08
N TYR A 8 -27.45 9.48 -38.85
CA TYR A 8 -27.32 8.09 -38.37
C TYR A 8 -25.86 7.65 -38.23
N ASN A 9 -24.99 8.03 -39.16
CA ASN A 9 -23.56 7.70 -39.08
C ASN A 9 -22.85 8.48 -37.96
N GLY A 10 -23.21 9.74 -37.72
CA GLY A 10 -22.69 10.51 -36.58
C GLY A 10 -23.12 9.94 -35.23
N CYS A 11 -24.37 9.49 -35.11
CA CYS A 11 -24.88 8.85 -33.90
C CYS A 11 -24.22 7.48 -33.64
N LYS A 12 -23.99 6.68 -34.70
CA LYS A 12 -23.30 5.39 -34.59
C LYS A 12 -21.82 5.53 -34.26
N LEU A 13 -21.15 6.57 -34.76
CA LEU A 13 -19.77 6.90 -34.39
C LEU A 13 -19.68 7.40 -32.94
N ALA A 14 -20.62 8.24 -32.50
CA ALA A 14 -20.69 8.71 -31.12
C ALA A 14 -21.01 7.57 -30.12
N LEU A 15 -21.86 6.61 -30.49
CA LEU A 15 -22.12 5.40 -29.71
C LEU A 15 -20.94 4.41 -29.71
N SER A 16 -20.24 4.28 -30.83
CA SER A 16 -19.02 3.46 -30.92
C SER A 16 -17.87 4.05 -30.09
N LEU A 17 -17.72 5.38 -30.07
CA LEU A 17 -16.75 6.09 -29.21
C LEU A 17 -17.15 6.05 -27.73
N LYS A 18 -18.45 6.07 -27.43
CA LYS A 18 -18.96 5.91 -26.06
C LYS A 18 -18.80 4.47 -25.55
N GLY A 19 -18.85 3.48 -26.44
CA GLY A 19 -18.56 2.07 -26.15
C GLY A 19 -17.07 1.79 -25.96
N SER A 20 -16.18 2.47 -26.68
CA SER A 20 -14.72 2.34 -26.52
C SER A 20 -14.13 3.16 -25.36
N MET A 21 -14.91 4.11 -24.81
CA MET A 21 -14.63 4.77 -23.52
C MET A 21 -15.16 3.97 -22.33
N GLY A 22 -15.48 2.69 -22.53
CA GLY A 22 -15.45 1.69 -21.46
C GLY A 22 -14.01 1.51 -20.99
N MET A 23 -13.46 2.54 -20.35
CA MET A 23 -12.27 2.47 -19.52
C MET A 23 -12.50 1.25 -18.64
N LEU A 24 -11.74 0.18 -18.88
CA LEU A 24 -11.75 -1.03 -18.05
C LEU A 24 -11.63 -0.56 -16.61
N THR A 25 -12.76 -0.48 -15.90
CA THR A 25 -12.82 -0.10 -14.50
C THR A 25 -12.25 -1.29 -13.77
N ARG A 26 -10.92 -1.28 -13.64
CA ARG A 26 -10.22 -2.31 -12.90
C ARG A 26 -10.82 -2.33 -11.50
N PRO A 27 -11.33 -3.47 -11.04
CA PRO A 27 -12.05 -3.49 -9.79
C PRO A 27 -11.08 -3.14 -8.66
N ASN A 28 -11.51 -2.25 -7.76
CA ASN A 28 -10.66 -1.66 -6.72
C ASN A 28 -9.88 -2.71 -5.91
N TRP A 29 -10.41 -3.91 -5.73
CA TRP A 29 -9.76 -4.98 -4.96
C TRP A 29 -8.37 -5.39 -5.50
N GLN A 30 -8.04 -5.12 -6.77
CA GLN A 30 -6.74 -5.46 -7.33
C GLN A 30 -5.59 -4.75 -6.61
N TYR A 31 -5.77 -3.49 -6.20
CA TYR A 31 -4.75 -2.74 -5.46
C TYR A 31 -4.52 -3.32 -4.07
N LEU A 32 -5.59 -3.80 -3.41
CA LEU A 32 -5.50 -4.47 -2.11
C LEU A 32 -4.75 -5.81 -2.23
N VAL A 33 -4.99 -6.57 -3.30
CA VAL A 33 -4.29 -7.83 -3.57
C VAL A 33 -2.82 -7.60 -3.86
N VAL A 34 -2.47 -6.59 -4.68
CA VAL A 34 -1.07 -6.25 -4.94
C VAL A 34 -0.37 -5.81 -3.65
N ALA A 35 -1.03 -5.03 -2.80
CA ALA A 35 -0.48 -4.65 -1.50
C ALA A 35 -0.24 -5.88 -0.58
N ALA A 36 -1.16 -6.83 -0.55
CA ALA A 36 -0.98 -8.07 0.18
C ALA A 36 0.21 -8.90 -0.35
N ILE A 37 0.38 -8.96 -1.68
CA ILE A 37 1.51 -9.65 -2.32
C ILE A 37 2.84 -8.96 -1.97
N LEU A 38 2.90 -7.63 -2.07
CA LEU A 38 4.10 -6.87 -1.68
C LEU A 38 4.42 -7.07 -0.20
N GLY A 39 3.40 -7.06 0.66
CA GLY A 39 3.57 -7.34 2.09
C GLY A 39 4.05 -8.76 2.36
N LEU A 40 3.57 -9.74 1.60
CA LEU A 40 4.02 -11.13 1.69
C LEU A 40 5.48 -11.29 1.27
N ILE A 41 5.90 -10.60 0.20
CA ILE A 41 7.31 -10.57 -0.23
C ILE A 41 8.18 -9.97 0.88
N GLN A 42 7.76 -8.83 1.45
CA GLN A 42 8.45 -8.18 2.56
C GLN A 42 8.54 -9.11 3.79
N LEU A 43 7.46 -9.81 4.13
CA LEU A 43 7.42 -10.80 5.21
C LEU A 43 8.41 -11.94 4.95
N ILE A 44 8.39 -12.54 3.76
CA ILE A 44 9.31 -13.63 3.39
C ILE A 44 10.76 -13.17 3.49
N LEU A 45 11.06 -11.95 3.04
CA LEU A 45 12.41 -11.38 3.16
C LEU A 45 12.80 -11.18 4.63
N GLY A 46 11.90 -10.63 5.45
CA GLY A 46 12.13 -10.44 6.88
C GLY A 46 12.39 -11.75 7.63
N ILE A 47 11.70 -12.83 7.25
CA ILE A 47 11.89 -14.17 7.83
C ILE A 47 13.19 -14.82 7.31
N ALA A 48 13.40 -14.82 5.99
CA ALA A 48 14.48 -15.56 5.35
C ALA A 48 15.86 -14.92 5.59
N SER A 49 15.90 -13.59 5.73
CA SER A 49 17.12 -12.86 6.01
C SER A 49 16.78 -11.60 6.82
N PRO A 50 16.75 -11.70 8.16
CA PRO A 50 16.48 -10.53 9.01
C PRO A 50 17.51 -9.39 8.82
N PHE A 51 18.67 -9.70 8.23
CA PHE A 51 19.72 -8.74 7.85
C PHE A 51 19.85 -8.57 6.33
N HIS A 52 18.79 -8.81 5.55
CA HIS A 52 18.82 -8.54 4.12
C HIS A 52 19.22 -7.08 3.84
N PRO A 53 19.81 -6.79 2.67
CA PRO A 53 20.22 -5.43 2.34
C PRO A 53 19.04 -4.47 2.48
N ILE A 54 19.19 -3.47 3.34
CA ILE A 54 18.14 -2.48 3.68
C ILE A 54 17.54 -1.84 2.41
N PHE A 55 18.34 -1.72 1.34
CA PHE A 55 17.90 -1.24 0.04
C PHE A 55 16.70 -1.99 -0.55
N VAL A 56 16.59 -3.31 -0.36
CA VAL A 56 15.47 -4.10 -0.90
C VAL A 56 14.16 -3.75 -0.18
N SER A 57 14.22 -3.57 1.15
CA SER A 57 13.08 -3.06 1.93
C SER A 57 12.63 -1.67 1.43
N TYR A 58 13.57 -0.76 1.19
CA TYR A 58 13.23 0.57 0.68
C TYR A 58 12.57 0.55 -0.71
N ILE A 59 12.92 -0.41 -1.57
CA ILE A 59 12.23 -0.59 -2.84
C ILE A 59 10.78 -1.01 -2.60
N LEU A 60 10.53 -1.99 -1.72
CA LEU A 60 9.18 -2.46 -1.40
C LEU A 60 8.33 -1.35 -0.76
N ASP A 61 8.92 -0.56 0.14
CA ASP A 61 8.29 0.62 0.74
C ASP A 61 7.94 1.69 -0.31
N PHE A 62 8.85 1.94 -1.26
CA PHE A 62 8.57 2.86 -2.35
C PHE A 62 7.45 2.34 -3.26
N LEU A 63 7.43 1.04 -3.56
CA LEU A 63 6.39 0.42 -4.38
C LEU A 63 5.00 0.54 -3.73
N ILE A 64 4.87 0.35 -2.41
CA ILE A 64 3.57 0.54 -1.74
C ILE A 64 3.13 2.00 -1.73
N ILE A 65 4.05 2.96 -1.63
CA ILE A 65 3.76 4.40 -1.76
C ILE A 65 3.21 4.72 -3.15
N VAL A 66 3.87 4.23 -4.21
CA VAL A 66 3.41 4.40 -5.60
C VAL A 66 2.04 3.75 -5.79
N LEU A 67 1.85 2.54 -5.28
CA LEU A 67 0.58 1.83 -5.36
C LEU A 67 -0.54 2.62 -4.65
N ALA A 68 -0.28 3.17 -3.47
CA ALA A 68 -1.22 4.00 -2.73
C ALA A 68 -1.59 5.29 -3.46
N PHE A 69 -0.63 5.92 -4.12
CA PHE A 69 -0.85 7.10 -4.95
C PHE A 69 -1.80 6.81 -6.13
N ILE A 70 -1.53 5.72 -6.85
CA ILE A 70 -2.36 5.27 -7.98
C ILE A 70 -3.74 4.81 -7.50
N ALA A 71 -3.81 4.09 -6.38
CA ALA A 71 -5.06 3.67 -5.74
C ALA A 71 -5.92 4.89 -5.37
N GLY A 72 -5.29 5.96 -4.86
CA GLY A 72 -5.95 7.24 -4.57
C GLY A 72 -6.51 7.92 -5.82
N GLN A 73 -5.73 7.99 -6.90
CA GLN A 73 -6.21 8.49 -8.19
C GLN A 73 -7.43 7.70 -8.70
N HIS A 74 -7.34 6.38 -8.64
CA HIS A 74 -8.41 5.49 -9.12
C HIS A 74 -9.68 5.60 -8.26
N ALA A 75 -9.53 5.68 -6.93
CA ALA A 75 -10.63 5.86 -6.00
C ALA A 75 -11.33 7.22 -6.18
N LYS A 76 -10.59 8.29 -6.50
CA LYS A 76 -11.22 9.59 -6.81
C LYS A 76 -12.16 9.50 -8.01
N LEU A 77 -11.77 8.75 -9.04
CA LEU A 77 -12.59 8.57 -10.25
C LEU A 77 -13.84 7.73 -9.98
N ASN A 78 -13.71 6.67 -9.18
CA ASN A 78 -14.75 5.64 -9.03
C ASN A 78 -15.58 5.71 -7.73
N SER A 79 -14.96 5.94 -6.56
CA SER A 79 -15.59 5.79 -5.24
C SER A 79 -15.66 7.09 -4.41
N GLY A 80 -14.97 8.16 -4.81
CA GLY A 80 -15.04 9.48 -4.17
C GLY A 80 -14.20 9.65 -2.90
N HIS A 81 -13.64 8.58 -2.35
CA HIS A 81 -12.86 8.59 -1.09
C HIS A 81 -11.42 8.08 -1.30
N PRO A 82 -10.52 8.89 -1.87
CA PRO A 82 -9.17 8.49 -2.26
C PRO A 82 -8.29 8.10 -1.06
N GLY A 83 -8.34 8.88 0.03
CA GLY A 83 -7.55 8.62 1.23
C GLY A 83 -7.93 7.32 1.94
N TRP A 84 -9.22 7.02 2.06
CA TRP A 84 -9.70 5.80 2.71
C TRP A 84 -9.26 4.54 1.98
N PHE A 85 -9.40 4.54 0.65
CA PHE A 85 -9.03 3.39 -0.16
C PHE A 85 -7.51 3.15 -0.17
N ALA A 86 -6.73 4.22 -0.26
CA ALA A 86 -5.27 4.12 -0.17
C ALA A 86 -4.81 3.70 1.22
N SER A 87 -5.45 4.21 2.28
CA SER A 87 -5.19 3.81 3.67
C SER A 87 -5.41 2.31 3.88
N ALA A 88 -6.51 1.77 3.36
CA ALA A 88 -6.77 0.33 3.40
C ALA A 88 -5.68 -0.47 2.66
N THR A 89 -5.21 0.05 1.52
CA THR A 89 -4.12 -0.55 0.75
C THR A 89 -2.83 -0.63 1.58
N GLY A 90 -2.42 0.47 2.24
CA GLY A 90 -1.23 0.46 3.10
C GLY A 90 -1.41 -0.33 4.39
N ALA A 91 -2.59 -0.31 5.00
CA ALA A 91 -2.88 -1.09 6.20
C ALA A 91 -2.76 -2.59 5.94
N ILE A 92 -3.22 -3.08 4.78
CA ILE A 92 -3.04 -4.49 4.38
C ILE A 92 -1.55 -4.82 4.20
N PHE A 93 -0.79 -3.94 3.55
CA PHE A 93 0.66 -4.13 3.43
C PHE A 93 1.32 -4.22 4.82
N GLY A 94 1.07 -3.25 5.70
CA GLY A 94 1.62 -3.21 7.05
C GLY A 94 1.18 -4.41 7.90
N LEU A 95 -0.05 -4.88 7.70
CA LEU A 95 -0.59 -6.07 8.38
C LEU A 95 0.18 -7.32 8.02
N VAL A 96 0.52 -7.52 6.74
CA VAL A 96 1.25 -8.72 6.30
C VAL A 96 2.74 -8.58 6.58
N ALA A 97 3.35 -7.44 6.20
CA ALA A 97 4.78 -7.19 6.39
C ALA A 97 5.18 -7.15 7.87
N GLY A 98 4.33 -6.58 8.72
CA GLY A 98 4.56 -6.46 10.16
C GLY A 98 4.47 -7.78 10.93
N LEU A 99 4.18 -8.91 10.29
CA LEU A 99 4.15 -10.22 10.96
C LEU A 99 5.55 -10.80 11.20
N ALA A 100 6.59 -10.27 10.55
CA ALA A 100 7.95 -10.80 10.64
C ALA A 100 8.47 -11.01 12.08
N PRO A 101 8.23 -10.08 13.05
CA PRO A 101 8.67 -10.25 14.43
C PRO A 101 8.11 -11.51 15.11
N PHE A 102 6.92 -12.01 14.71
CA PHE A 102 6.37 -13.25 15.28
C PHE A 102 7.13 -14.51 14.85
N PHE A 103 7.94 -14.44 13.81
CA PHE A 103 8.67 -15.57 13.23
C PHE A 103 10.18 -15.49 13.47
N VAL A 104 10.70 -14.34 13.93
CA VAL A 104 12.13 -14.12 14.17
C VAL A 104 12.35 -13.91 15.66
N THR A 105 13.30 -14.64 16.24
CA THR A 105 13.67 -14.50 17.66
C THR A 105 15.01 -13.79 17.75
N ILE A 106 15.05 -12.68 18.49
CA ILE A 106 16.28 -11.92 18.69
C ILE A 106 17.18 -12.65 19.69
N THR A 107 18.44 -12.86 19.29
CA THR A 107 19.43 -13.57 20.11
C THR A 107 20.26 -12.61 20.96
N ALA A 108 20.81 -13.11 22.09
CA ALA A 108 21.64 -12.30 22.97
C ALA A 108 22.91 -11.79 22.26
N SER A 109 23.45 -12.58 21.33
CA SER A 109 24.57 -12.20 20.48
C SER A 109 24.28 -11.00 19.57
N GLU A 110 23.05 -10.84 19.10
CA GLU A 110 22.67 -9.70 18.26
C GLU A 110 22.48 -8.44 19.10
N LEU A 111 21.85 -8.57 20.27
CA LEU A 111 21.74 -7.46 21.21
C LEU A 111 23.11 -6.93 21.67
N MET A 112 24.05 -7.84 21.96
CA MET A 112 25.41 -7.47 22.38
C MET A 112 26.26 -6.91 21.23
N LYS A 113 25.91 -7.19 19.97
CA LYS A 113 26.52 -6.51 18.82
C LYS A 113 26.02 -5.07 18.68
N ALA A 114 24.75 -4.82 19.00
CA ALA A 114 24.14 -3.50 18.95
C ALA A 114 24.57 -2.60 20.14
N ASP A 115 24.68 -3.18 21.34
CA ASP A 115 25.21 -2.50 22.53
C ASP A 115 26.27 -3.38 23.24
N PRO A 116 27.55 -3.26 22.83
CA PRO A 116 28.64 -4.08 23.39
C PRO A 116 28.97 -3.75 24.86
N HIS A 117 28.47 -2.64 25.40
CA HIS A 117 28.72 -2.22 26.78
C HIS A 117 27.55 -2.54 27.74
N ALA A 118 26.47 -3.15 27.23
CA ALA A 118 25.33 -3.54 28.05
C ALA A 118 25.70 -4.60 29.10
N SER A 119 25.26 -4.40 30.34
CA SER A 119 25.41 -5.42 31.39
C SER A 119 24.57 -6.66 31.05
N ARG A 120 25.02 -7.86 31.44
CA ARG A 120 24.28 -9.12 31.19
C ARG A 120 22.82 -9.06 31.68
N ALA A 121 22.57 -8.39 32.80
CA ALA A 121 21.22 -8.21 33.33
C ALA A 121 20.33 -7.33 32.44
N LYS A 122 20.90 -6.26 31.84
CA LYS A 122 20.20 -5.43 30.85
C LYS A 122 19.91 -6.20 29.58
N VAL A 123 20.89 -6.95 29.07
CA VAL A 123 20.72 -7.81 27.88
C VAL A 123 19.62 -8.84 28.10
N LEU A 124 19.61 -9.54 29.24
CA LEU A 124 18.57 -10.52 29.58
C LEU A 124 17.17 -9.90 29.71
N THR A 125 17.08 -8.70 30.26
CA THR A 125 15.80 -7.98 30.42
C THR A 125 15.27 -7.52 29.06
N ALA A 126 16.13 -6.92 28.25
CA ALA A 126 15.81 -6.51 26.90
C ALA A 126 15.45 -7.71 26.03
N LEU A 127 16.21 -8.81 26.08
CA LEU A 127 15.92 -10.02 25.32
C LEU A 127 14.55 -10.63 25.65
N LYS A 128 14.11 -10.56 26.92
CA LYS A 128 12.77 -11.00 27.33
C LYS A 128 11.68 -10.06 26.84
N LEU A 129 11.96 -8.76 26.80
CA LEU A 129 11.01 -7.75 26.35
C LEU A 129 10.84 -7.83 24.83
N GLU A 130 11.95 -7.84 24.09
CA GLU A 130 12.01 -7.89 22.62
C GLU A 130 11.33 -9.16 22.08
N ASN A 131 11.55 -10.31 22.70
CA ASN A 131 10.88 -11.56 22.30
C ASN A 131 9.51 -11.77 22.94
N SER A 132 8.94 -10.76 23.61
CA SER A 132 7.62 -10.88 24.24
C SER A 132 6.51 -10.75 23.21
N ALA A 133 5.41 -11.49 23.42
CA ALA A 133 4.22 -11.38 22.58
C ALA A 133 3.65 -9.95 22.54
N VAL A 134 3.84 -9.18 23.61
CA VAL A 134 3.40 -7.77 23.70
C VAL A 134 4.24 -6.89 22.78
N ALA A 135 5.57 -7.06 22.76
CA ALA A 135 6.45 -6.31 21.85
C ALA A 135 6.11 -6.61 20.39
N HIS A 136 6.03 -7.89 20.01
CA HIS A 136 5.67 -8.29 18.65
C HIS A 136 4.29 -7.74 18.22
N SER A 137 3.31 -7.78 19.12
CA SER A 137 1.96 -7.23 18.84
C SER A 137 1.99 -5.72 18.67
N THR A 138 2.80 -5.03 19.46
CA THR A 138 2.94 -3.57 19.39
C THR A 138 3.61 -3.16 18.10
N GLU A 139 4.72 -3.81 17.71
CA GLU A 139 5.40 -3.57 16.44
C GLU A 139 4.49 -3.84 15.24
N TRP A 140 3.76 -4.95 15.28
CA TRP A 140 2.80 -5.29 14.23
C TRP A 140 1.70 -4.23 14.09
N LEU A 141 1.08 -3.81 15.21
CA LEU A 141 0.08 -2.75 15.19
C LEU A 141 0.66 -1.42 14.69
N MET A 142 1.86 -1.06 15.16
CA MET A 142 2.54 0.16 14.72
C MET A 142 2.83 0.13 13.22
N SER A 143 3.20 -1.03 12.65
CA SER A 143 3.35 -1.19 11.21
C SER A 143 2.03 -0.94 10.47
N VAL A 144 0.93 -1.56 10.91
CA VAL A 144 -0.41 -1.35 10.32
C VAL A 144 -0.79 0.13 10.32
N PHE A 145 -0.60 0.82 11.45
CA PHE A 145 -0.92 2.25 11.58
C PHE A 145 0.03 3.13 10.76
N ALA A 146 1.33 2.87 10.79
CA ALA A 146 2.32 3.65 10.05
C ALA A 146 2.03 3.63 8.55
N TYR A 147 1.88 2.44 7.96
CA TYR A 147 1.55 2.33 6.54
C TYR A 147 0.13 2.80 6.24
N GLY A 148 -0.84 2.53 7.11
CA GLY A 148 -2.22 3.01 6.96
C GLY A 148 -2.31 4.54 6.90
N ILE A 149 -1.60 5.26 7.78
CA ILE A 149 -1.56 6.72 7.81
C ILE A 149 -0.74 7.28 6.65
N LEU A 150 0.46 6.72 6.41
CA LEU A 150 1.33 7.18 5.32
C LEU A 150 0.61 7.09 3.97
N THR A 151 0.01 5.95 3.67
CA THR A 151 -0.72 5.74 2.41
C THR A 151 -2.02 6.53 2.35
N LEU A 152 -2.67 6.84 3.47
CA LEU A 152 -3.80 7.77 3.51
C LEU A 152 -3.39 9.14 2.97
N ILE A 153 -2.25 9.68 3.44
CA ILE A 153 -1.74 10.99 3.01
C ILE A 153 -1.40 10.94 1.51
N ILE A 154 -0.60 9.96 1.10
CA ILE A 154 -0.14 9.83 -0.29
C ILE A 154 -1.30 9.60 -1.26
N GLY A 155 -2.25 8.74 -0.90
CA GLY A 155 -3.44 8.49 -1.72
C GLY A 155 -4.38 9.68 -1.78
N SER A 156 -4.49 10.46 -0.69
CA SER A 156 -5.21 11.73 -0.73
C SER A 156 -4.57 12.71 -1.70
N MET A 157 -3.23 12.82 -1.72
CA MET A 157 -2.50 13.63 -2.71
C MET A 157 -2.76 13.14 -4.14
N GLY A 158 -2.69 11.83 -4.38
CA GLY A 158 -3.03 11.24 -5.68
C GLY A 158 -4.45 11.58 -6.13
N GLY A 159 -5.41 11.51 -5.22
CA GLY A 159 -6.81 11.88 -5.49
C GLY A 159 -7.03 13.38 -5.72
N LEU A 160 -6.21 14.27 -5.14
CA LEU A 160 -6.29 15.72 -5.36
C LEU A 160 -5.78 16.13 -6.74
N ILE A 161 -4.77 15.42 -7.25
CA ILE A 161 -4.20 15.68 -8.59
C ILE A 161 -5.18 15.29 -9.70
N MET A 162 -6.07 14.32 -9.43
CA MET A 162 -7.06 13.84 -10.40
C MET A 162 -8.35 14.66 -10.35
N LYS A 163 -8.68 15.38 -11.43
CA LYS A 163 -10.00 16.03 -11.59
C LYS A 163 -11.02 15.02 -12.08
N ARG A 164 -12.20 14.98 -11.45
CA ARG A 164 -13.29 14.11 -11.92
C ARG A 164 -13.82 14.70 -13.23
N THR A 165 -14.14 13.85 -14.22
CA THR A 165 -14.65 14.29 -15.53
C THR A 165 -15.90 15.18 -15.43
N ARG A 166 -16.65 15.06 -14.34
CA ARG A 166 -17.82 15.90 -14.00
C ARG A 166 -17.44 17.36 -13.71
N ASP A 167 -16.24 17.60 -13.20
CA ASP A 167 -15.73 18.94 -12.85
C ASP A 167 -15.04 19.61 -14.04
N HIS A 168 -14.72 18.84 -15.09
CA HIS A 168 -14.10 19.35 -16.32
C HIS A 168 -15.12 20.06 -17.24
N ASN A 169 -16.41 19.73 -17.10
CA ASN A 169 -17.50 20.27 -17.92
C ASN A 169 -18.32 21.35 -17.20
N ALA A 170 -17.83 21.86 -16.06
CA ALA A 170 -18.50 22.89 -15.25
C ALA A 170 -17.93 24.31 -15.50
N ILE A 171 -17.18 24.50 -16.58
CA ILE A 171 -16.63 25.78 -17.05
C ILE A 171 -17.12 26.03 -18.47
#